data_AF-A0A6B3QY34-F1
#
_entry.id   AF-A0A6B3QY34-F1
#
_cell.length_a   1.000
_cell.length_b   1.000
_cell.length_c   1.000
_cell.angle_alpha   90.00
_cell.angle_beta   90.00
_cell.angle_gamma   90.00
#
_symmetry.space_group_name_H-M   'P 1'
#
loop_
_entity.id
_entity.type
_entity.pdbx_description
1 polymer ?
#
loop_
_entity_poly.entity_id
_entity_poly.type
_entity_poly.pdbx_seq_one_letter_code
_entity_poly.pdbx_strand_id
1 'polypeptide(L)'
;MNLTKTFKEDFNFWILRITAFFWIFFKALSFPLWSSETRTFPLVPFINQIDALDPIVFDWILGLNLIFLLFIILKPKVLWILGVLITELVLILADQLRLQPAIYQYVLTFSFFLLHPKYFKYYFLLLLSAIYILSGLHKLNLGYANFVWGKFILHDTLGVSSDISNHPITKGFGLVLPILELMAGVLLLSKWRKFAFYFLILMHVILLLILSPLGANWNSVVWPWNIQMIIFAILYVNYFQNSWSWIRQSKFQLGLIFVILIGLPVLGIFQKSLSQFSFNLYGGLTSYLYVSISEDDNPDSKSPFITVTYNSEIYINILEWSREELNVPYINNRSYFEGFISQYKKLHPEKKPSFILSSYPYRVKNIEEIHQ
;
A
#
# COMPACT_ATOMS: atom_id res chain seq x y z
N MET A 1 13.28 -29.67 30.83
CA MET A 1 13.99 -28.62 30.07
C MET A 1 12.93 -27.79 29.34
N ASN A 2 12.61 -26.62 29.88
CA ASN A 2 11.46 -25.79 29.46
C ASN A 2 11.72 -25.14 28.09
N LEU A 3 11.00 -25.59 27.06
CA LEU A 3 10.93 -24.98 25.72
C LEU A 3 10.49 -23.49 25.74
N THR A 4 10.00 -23.00 26.88
CA THR A 4 9.60 -21.60 27.11
C THR A 4 10.76 -20.66 27.47
N LYS A 5 11.98 -21.17 27.76
CA LYS A 5 13.14 -20.33 28.14
C LYS A 5 14.09 -19.98 26.99
N THR A 6 13.97 -20.62 25.82
CA THR A 6 14.91 -20.47 24.70
C THR A 6 14.54 -19.38 23.69
N PHE A 7 13.39 -18.71 23.83
CA PHE A 7 13.02 -17.51 23.05
C PHE A 7 13.03 -16.25 23.92
N LYS A 8 14.15 -15.97 24.58
CA LYS A 8 14.36 -14.74 25.35
C LYS A 8 14.95 -13.62 24.48
N GLU A 9 14.57 -13.57 23.22
CA GLU A 9 14.71 -12.37 22.42
C GLU A 9 13.52 -11.45 22.72
N ASP A 10 13.80 -10.15 22.93
CA ASP A 10 12.78 -9.15 23.21
C ASP A 10 11.72 -9.18 22.08
N PHE A 11 10.43 -9.28 22.43
CA PHE A 11 9.28 -9.25 21.51
C PHE A 11 9.42 -8.15 20.44
N ASN A 12 10.01 -7.02 20.83
CA ASN A 12 10.30 -5.90 19.94
C ASN A 12 11.24 -6.30 18.78
N PHE A 13 12.29 -7.08 19.05
CA PHE A 13 13.24 -7.53 18.04
C PHE A 13 12.62 -8.48 17.03
N TRP A 14 11.70 -9.35 17.45
CA TRP A 14 10.95 -10.18 16.51
C TRP A 14 10.15 -9.34 15.51
N ILE A 15 9.43 -8.31 15.99
CA ILE A 15 8.70 -7.41 15.10
C ILE A 15 9.65 -6.74 14.09
N LEU A 16 10.82 -6.26 14.54
CA LEU A 16 11.79 -5.61 13.66
C LEU A 16 12.36 -6.55 12.60
N ARG A 17 12.73 -7.78 12.99
CA ARG A 17 13.28 -8.79 12.07
C ARG A 17 12.25 -9.24 11.04
N ILE A 18 11.03 -9.51 11.49
CA ILE A 18 9.91 -9.88 10.62
C ILE A 18 9.64 -8.74 9.63
N THR A 19 9.63 -7.49 10.11
CA THR A 19 9.47 -6.32 9.24
C THR A 19 10.57 -6.24 8.19
N ALA A 20 11.84 -6.37 8.59
CA ALA A 20 12.96 -6.33 7.64
C ALA A 20 12.88 -7.46 6.60
N PHE A 21 12.53 -8.68 7.03
CA PHE A 21 12.37 -9.84 6.15
C PHE A 21 11.29 -9.62 5.08
N PHE A 22 10.09 -9.21 5.49
CA PHE A 22 8.99 -8.95 4.55
C PHE A 22 9.22 -7.70 3.69
N TRP A 23 10.03 -6.73 4.17
CA TRP A 23 10.46 -5.59 3.36
C TRP A 23 11.37 -6.02 2.21
N ILE A 24 12.36 -6.89 2.46
CA ILE A 24 13.20 -7.45 1.39
C ILE A 24 12.33 -8.21 0.38
N PHE A 25 11.40 -9.04 0.85
CA PHE A 25 10.56 -9.82 -0.03
C PHE A 25 9.59 -8.95 -0.85
N PHE A 26 9.05 -7.87 -0.28
CA PHE A 26 8.30 -6.85 -1.00
C PHE A 26 9.13 -6.25 -2.14
N LYS A 27 10.37 -5.84 -1.86
CA LYS A 27 11.28 -5.27 -2.86
C LYS A 27 11.63 -6.28 -3.96
N ALA A 28 11.82 -7.55 -3.60
CA ALA A 28 12.10 -8.60 -4.57
C ALA A 28 10.93 -8.84 -5.54
N LEU A 29 9.70 -8.88 -5.03
CA LEU A 29 8.52 -9.04 -5.90
C LEU A 29 8.26 -7.82 -6.78
N SER A 30 8.64 -6.62 -6.33
CA SER A 30 8.49 -5.37 -7.07
C SER A 30 9.81 -4.84 -7.63
N PHE A 31 10.78 -5.71 -7.96
CA PHE A 31 12.15 -5.29 -8.29
C PHE A 31 12.25 -4.15 -9.34
N PRO A 32 11.46 -4.15 -10.44
CA PRO A 32 11.50 -3.06 -11.42
C PRO A 32 11.08 -1.68 -10.89
N LEU A 33 10.34 -1.62 -9.78
CA LEU A 33 10.03 -0.37 -9.08
C LEU A 33 11.29 0.28 -8.47
N TRP A 34 12.25 -0.56 -8.05
CA TRP A 34 13.40 -0.13 -7.27
C TRP A 34 14.61 0.15 -8.15
N SER A 35 14.84 -0.67 -9.17
CA SER A 35 15.97 -0.49 -10.09
C SER A 35 15.64 0.47 -11.22
N SER A 36 16.64 1.23 -11.66
CA SER A 36 16.51 2.22 -12.71
C SER A 36 16.63 1.67 -14.13
N GLU A 37 17.28 0.53 -14.34
CA GLU A 37 17.58 0.02 -15.69
C GLU A 37 16.49 -0.89 -16.29
N THR A 38 15.45 -1.20 -15.53
CA THR A 38 14.51 -2.31 -15.86
C THR A 38 13.11 -1.85 -16.23
N ARG A 39 12.86 -0.53 -16.32
CA ARG A 39 11.51 0.00 -16.55
C ARG A 39 11.42 1.08 -17.61
N THR A 40 10.27 1.08 -18.26
CA THR A 40 9.74 2.08 -19.18
C THR A 40 8.72 2.99 -18.49
N PHE A 41 8.08 2.52 -17.42
CA PHE A 41 7.17 3.33 -16.61
C PHE A 41 7.89 4.55 -16.00
N PRO A 42 7.41 5.78 -16.24
CA PRO A 42 8.04 7.00 -15.75
C PRO A 42 8.27 7.04 -14.23
N LEU A 43 9.46 7.48 -13.82
CA LEU A 43 9.74 7.89 -12.43
C LEU A 43 8.97 9.17 -12.13
N VAL A 44 8.30 9.24 -10.98
CA VAL A 44 7.59 10.44 -10.54
C VAL A 44 8.18 10.91 -9.22
N PRO A 45 9.15 11.84 -9.20
CA PRO A 45 9.79 12.29 -7.96
C PRO A 45 8.83 13.13 -7.11
N PHE A 46 9.09 13.23 -5.80
CA PHE A 46 8.40 14.21 -4.94
C PHE A 46 8.79 15.65 -5.25
N ILE A 47 10.00 15.85 -5.77
CA ILE A 47 10.62 17.15 -6.04
C ILE A 47 11.22 17.05 -7.45
N ASN A 48 10.70 17.84 -8.40
CA ASN A 48 11.12 17.77 -9.81
C ASN A 48 12.64 17.98 -10.02
N GLN A 49 13.31 18.65 -9.08
CA GLN A 49 14.76 18.86 -9.08
C GLN A 49 15.58 17.58 -8.77
N ILE A 50 14.95 16.49 -8.32
CA ILE A 50 15.61 15.19 -8.05
C ILE A 50 15.79 14.36 -9.34
N ASP A 51 15.21 14.79 -10.46
CA ASP A 51 15.42 14.22 -11.81
C ASP A 51 16.90 14.18 -12.28
N ALA A 52 17.83 14.73 -11.50
CA ALA A 52 19.24 14.92 -11.87
C ALA A 52 20.19 13.83 -11.34
N LEU A 53 19.71 12.83 -10.57
CA LEU A 53 20.58 11.76 -10.08
C LEU A 53 20.72 10.63 -11.10
N ASP A 54 21.96 10.22 -11.34
CA ASP A 54 22.29 9.11 -12.23
C ASP A 54 21.61 7.82 -11.74
N PRO A 55 20.91 7.07 -12.63
CA PRO A 55 20.40 5.72 -12.39
C PRO A 55 21.26 4.86 -11.46
N ILE A 56 22.57 4.81 -11.71
CA ILE A 56 23.48 3.93 -10.97
C ILE A 56 23.54 4.27 -9.47
N VAL A 57 23.35 5.54 -9.11
CA VAL A 57 23.35 6.00 -7.71
C VAL A 57 22.16 5.38 -6.97
N PHE A 58 21.01 5.25 -7.62
CA PHE A 58 19.83 4.64 -7.01
C PHE A 58 20.02 3.14 -6.76
N ASP A 59 20.65 2.44 -7.69
CA ASP A 59 20.96 1.01 -7.52
C ASP A 59 21.95 0.78 -6.37
N TRP A 60 22.96 1.64 -6.20
CA TRP A 60 23.86 1.61 -5.04
C TRP A 60 23.13 1.87 -3.71
N ILE A 61 22.24 2.86 -3.68
CA ILE A 61 21.43 3.17 -2.49
C ILE A 61 20.50 2.00 -2.15
N LEU A 62 19.89 1.36 -3.16
CA LEU A 62 19.09 0.15 -3.00
C LEU A 62 19.94 -1.00 -2.42
N GLY A 63 21.13 -1.25 -2.97
CA GLY A 63 22.05 -2.27 -2.45
C GLY A 63 22.41 -2.04 -0.99
N LEU A 64 22.72 -0.79 -0.62
CA LEU A 64 23.02 -0.41 0.77
C LEU A 64 21.81 -0.59 1.69
N ASN A 65 20.60 -0.22 1.23
CA ASN A 65 19.36 -0.42 1.96
C ASN A 65 19.11 -1.91 2.26
N LEU A 66 19.31 -2.78 1.26
CA LEU A 66 19.18 -4.24 1.42
C LEU A 66 20.19 -4.80 2.42
N ILE A 67 21.44 -4.33 2.40
CA ILE A 67 22.46 -4.72 3.40
C ILE A 67 22.03 -4.35 4.81
N PHE A 68 21.50 -3.14 5.02
CA PHE A 68 21.00 -2.75 6.34
C PHE A 68 19.79 -3.59 6.79
N LEU A 69 18.86 -3.91 5.89
CA LEU A 69 17.74 -4.81 6.19
C LEU A 69 18.24 -6.20 6.61
N LEU A 70 19.22 -6.77 5.88
CA LEU A 70 19.84 -8.05 6.24
C LEU A 70 20.50 -8.00 7.63
N PHE A 71 21.22 -6.92 7.95
CA PHE A 71 21.80 -6.76 9.28
C PHE A 71 20.75 -6.63 10.39
N ILE A 72 19.59 -6.02 10.12
CA ILE A 72 18.48 -5.99 11.08
C ILE A 72 17.94 -7.40 11.34
N ILE A 73 17.78 -8.23 10.30
CA ILE A 73 17.34 -9.63 10.44
C ILE A 73 18.28 -10.39 11.38
N LEU A 74 19.60 -10.24 11.21
CA LEU A 74 20.58 -10.90 12.07
C LEU A 74 20.58 -10.30 13.49
N LYS A 75 20.71 -8.98 13.60
CA LYS A 75 20.79 -8.26 14.88
C LYS A 75 20.26 -6.83 14.75
N PRO A 76 19.03 -6.56 15.20
CA PRO A 76 18.47 -5.21 15.19
C PRO A 76 19.34 -4.26 16.02
N LYS A 77 19.93 -3.25 15.37
CA LYS A 77 20.65 -2.16 16.02
C LYS A 77 20.14 -0.83 15.48
N VAL A 78 20.16 0.19 16.33
CA VAL A 78 19.76 1.57 15.98
C VAL A 78 20.46 2.06 14.70
N LEU A 79 21.76 1.79 14.57
CA LEU A 79 22.54 2.17 13.39
C LEU A 79 21.94 1.63 12.08
N TRP A 80 21.59 0.34 12.05
CA TRP A 80 21.03 -0.30 10.86
C TRP A 80 19.63 0.20 10.55
N ILE A 81 18.82 0.43 11.59
CA ILE A 81 17.46 0.98 11.44
C ILE A 81 17.53 2.41 10.86
N LEU A 82 18.42 3.26 11.38
CA LEU A 82 18.65 4.59 10.82
C LEU A 82 19.15 4.52 9.36
N GLY A 83 20.07 3.59 9.07
CA GLY A 83 20.55 3.34 7.72
C GLY A 83 19.40 3.01 6.74
N VAL A 84 18.48 2.11 7.12
CA VAL A 84 17.29 1.80 6.33
C VAL A 84 16.42 3.04 6.14
N LEU A 85 16.09 3.77 7.21
CA LEU A 85 15.20 4.93 7.12
C LEU A 85 15.76 6.05 6.22
N ILE A 86 17.07 6.32 6.32
CA ILE A 86 17.73 7.36 5.51
C ILE A 86 17.75 6.94 4.04
N THR A 87 18.21 5.72 3.75
CA THR A 87 18.29 5.21 2.37
C THR A 87 16.90 5.09 1.73
N GLU A 88 15.91 4.61 2.48
CA GLU A 88 14.53 4.52 1.99
C GLU A 88 13.93 5.91 1.72
N LEU A 89 14.20 6.91 2.57
CA LEU A 89 13.73 8.26 2.33
C LEU A 89 14.25 8.81 0.99
N VAL A 90 15.52 8.59 0.68
CA VAL A 90 16.09 9.00 -0.62
C VAL A 90 15.40 8.25 -1.76
N LEU A 91 15.19 6.94 -1.64
CA LEU A 91 14.49 6.15 -2.64
C LEU A 91 13.05 6.64 -2.86
N ILE A 92 12.30 6.92 -1.79
CA ILE A 92 10.93 7.42 -1.85
C ILE A 92 10.88 8.82 -2.47
N LEU A 93 11.81 9.72 -2.11
CA LEU A 93 11.86 11.07 -2.68
C LEU A 93 12.11 11.06 -4.19
N ALA A 94 12.87 10.07 -4.67
CA ALA A 94 13.16 9.89 -6.08
C ALA A 94 12.00 9.29 -6.89
N ASP A 95 11.14 8.48 -6.26
CA ASP A 95 9.92 8.00 -6.88
C ASP A 95 8.82 7.83 -5.84
N GLN A 96 7.80 8.69 -5.94
CA GLN A 96 6.62 8.67 -5.10
C GLN A 96 6.01 7.27 -5.04
N LEU A 97 6.01 6.54 -6.17
CA LEU A 97 5.38 5.24 -6.30
C LEU A 97 5.97 4.17 -5.36
N ARG A 98 7.20 4.36 -4.89
CA ARG A 98 7.85 3.48 -3.90
C ARG A 98 7.18 3.52 -2.52
N LEU A 99 6.47 4.60 -2.21
CA LEU A 99 5.73 4.75 -0.96
C LEU A 99 4.42 3.94 -0.98
N GLN A 100 4.52 2.62 -1.10
CA GLN A 100 3.37 1.74 -1.00
C GLN A 100 2.91 1.59 0.46
N PRO A 101 1.64 1.23 0.74
CA PRO A 101 1.12 1.16 2.11
C PRO A 101 1.90 0.24 3.06
N ALA A 102 2.41 -0.88 2.55
CA ALA A 102 3.29 -1.77 3.31
C ALA A 102 4.62 -1.08 3.68
N ILE A 103 5.24 -0.38 2.72
CA ILE A 103 6.47 0.39 2.93
C ILE A 103 6.23 1.48 3.98
N TYR A 104 5.11 2.19 3.90
CA TYR A 104 4.74 3.20 4.89
C TYR A 104 4.61 2.58 6.29
N GLN A 105 3.94 1.43 6.43
CA GLN A 105 3.91 0.72 7.71
C GLN A 105 5.31 0.38 8.21
N TYR A 106 6.22 -0.11 7.35
CA TYR A 106 7.56 -0.51 7.75
C TYR A 106 8.39 0.67 8.25
N VAL A 107 8.33 1.80 7.55
CA VAL A 107 8.94 3.08 7.96
C VAL A 107 8.42 3.52 9.33
N LEU A 108 7.10 3.48 9.54
CA LEU A 108 6.49 3.82 10.85
C LEU A 108 6.91 2.85 11.95
N THR A 109 6.97 1.56 11.65
CA THR A 109 7.39 0.51 12.59
C THR A 109 8.79 0.80 13.12
N PHE A 110 9.74 1.06 12.23
CA PHE A 110 11.12 1.38 12.59
C PHE A 110 11.22 2.73 13.32
N SER A 111 10.50 3.74 12.86
CA SER A 111 10.45 5.06 13.49
C SER A 111 9.91 4.99 14.93
N PHE A 112 8.83 4.24 15.17
CA PHE A 112 8.25 4.08 16.51
C PHE A 112 9.18 3.33 17.46
N PHE A 113 9.94 2.36 16.95
CA PHE A 113 10.96 1.70 17.76
C PHE A 113 12.08 2.68 18.16
N LEU A 114 12.55 3.53 17.25
CA LEU A 114 13.58 4.53 17.55
C LEU A 114 13.10 5.57 18.57
N LEU A 115 11.87 6.05 18.43
CA LEU A 115 11.29 7.03 19.34
C LEU A 115 11.06 6.46 20.75
N HIS A 116 10.62 5.20 20.83
CA HIS A 116 10.16 4.59 22.08
C HIS A 116 10.44 3.08 22.18
N PRO A 117 11.70 2.65 22.28
CA PRO A 117 12.03 1.22 22.27
C PRO A 117 11.37 0.46 23.44
N LYS A 118 11.29 1.07 24.63
CA LYS A 118 10.67 0.47 25.83
C LYS A 118 9.16 0.22 25.68
N TYR A 119 8.45 1.11 24.98
CA TYR A 119 7.00 1.07 24.82
C TYR A 119 6.57 0.70 23.40
N PHE A 120 7.51 0.29 22.56
CA PHE A 120 7.32 0.07 21.13
C PHE A 120 6.13 -0.83 20.82
N LYS A 121 5.98 -1.96 21.53
CA LYS A 121 4.83 -2.87 21.40
C LYS A 121 3.46 -2.20 21.57
N TYR A 122 3.35 -1.13 22.36
CA TYR A 122 2.09 -0.41 22.53
C TYR A 122 1.82 0.52 21.34
N TYR A 123 2.85 1.24 20.88
CA TYR A 123 2.76 2.09 19.70
C TYR A 123 2.56 1.30 18.42
N PHE A 124 3.17 0.12 18.32
CA PHE A 124 2.92 -0.79 17.22
C PHE A 124 1.49 -1.34 17.24
N LEU A 125 0.94 -1.66 18.42
CA LEU A 125 -0.48 -2.01 18.53
C LEU A 125 -1.40 -0.86 18.10
N LEU A 126 -1.08 0.38 18.45
CA LEU A 126 -1.80 1.56 17.95
C LEU A 126 -1.70 1.69 16.43
N LEU A 127 -0.52 1.45 15.85
CA LEU A 127 -0.33 1.43 14.40
C LEU A 127 -1.24 0.38 13.74
N LEU A 128 -1.23 -0.86 14.24
CA LEU A 128 -2.10 -1.93 13.74
C LEU A 128 -3.58 -1.54 13.85
N SER A 129 -4.00 -0.99 14.99
CA SER A 129 -5.36 -0.51 15.19
C SER A 129 -5.73 0.59 14.19
N ALA A 130 -4.86 1.59 14.00
CA ALA A 130 -5.06 2.68 13.06
C ALA A 130 -5.20 2.17 11.62
N ILE A 131 -4.36 1.22 11.19
CA ILE A 131 -4.44 0.60 9.86
C ILE A 131 -5.85 0.07 9.59
N TYR A 132 -6.40 -0.76 10.48
CA TYR A 132 -7.73 -1.36 10.26
C TYR A 132 -8.88 -0.37 10.40
N ILE A 133 -8.79 0.60 11.33
CA ILE A 133 -9.80 1.65 11.47
C ILE A 133 -9.86 2.48 10.19
N LEU A 134 -8.72 2.96 9.71
CA LEU A 134 -8.64 3.83 8.53
C LEU A 134 -9.02 3.07 7.25
N SER A 135 -8.48 1.87 7.08
CA SER A 135 -8.78 0.99 5.94
C SER A 135 -10.28 0.66 5.88
N GLY A 136 -10.91 0.33 7.01
CA GLY A 136 -12.35 0.12 7.10
C GLY A 136 -13.14 1.38 6.72
N LEU A 137 -12.80 2.54 7.30
CA LEU A 137 -13.44 3.82 6.98
C LEU A 137 -13.38 4.17 5.49
N HIS A 138 -12.23 3.98 4.85
CA HIS A 138 -12.05 4.26 3.42
C HIS A 138 -12.89 3.39 2.50
N LYS A 139 -13.34 2.21 2.96
CA LYS A 139 -14.17 1.26 2.22
C LYS A 139 -15.67 1.46 2.46
N LEU A 140 -16.09 2.33 3.38
CA LEU A 140 -17.49 2.65 3.63
C LEU A 140 -18.07 3.62 2.59
N ASN A 141 -18.10 3.19 1.32
CA ASN A 141 -18.64 3.98 0.23
C ASN A 141 -19.25 3.11 -0.88
N LEU A 142 -20.03 3.73 -1.76
CA LEU A 142 -20.70 3.04 -2.86
C LEU A 142 -19.71 2.53 -3.93
N GLY A 143 -18.55 3.16 -4.09
CA GLY A 143 -17.49 2.67 -4.97
C GLY A 143 -17.00 1.29 -4.55
N TYR A 144 -16.72 1.10 -3.25
CA TYR A 144 -16.35 -0.20 -2.70
C TYR A 144 -17.45 -1.25 -2.93
N ALA A 145 -18.69 -0.94 -2.56
CA ALA A 145 -19.82 -1.86 -2.70
C ALA A 145 -20.04 -2.31 -4.16
N ASN A 146 -19.90 -1.39 -5.12
CA ASN A 146 -20.12 -1.69 -6.54
C ASN A 146 -18.91 -2.37 -7.18
N PHE A 147 -17.71 -1.81 -7.03
CA PHE A 147 -16.54 -2.21 -7.82
C PHE A 147 -15.69 -3.25 -7.12
N VAL A 148 -15.47 -3.11 -5.82
CA VAL A 148 -14.60 -4.05 -5.08
C VAL A 148 -15.40 -5.28 -4.69
N TRP A 149 -16.55 -5.09 -4.05
CA TRP A 149 -17.39 -6.20 -3.61
C TRP A 149 -18.17 -6.83 -4.78
N GLY A 150 -19.05 -6.06 -5.43
CA GLY A 150 -19.93 -6.58 -6.48
C GLY A 150 -19.17 -7.10 -7.71
N LYS A 151 -18.36 -6.24 -8.33
CA LYS A 151 -17.61 -6.61 -9.54
C LYS A 151 -16.39 -7.49 -9.23
N PHE A 152 -15.41 -6.98 -8.50
CA PHE A 152 -14.11 -7.66 -8.36
C PHE A 152 -14.21 -8.97 -7.55
N ILE A 153 -14.79 -8.94 -6.35
CA ILE A 153 -14.88 -10.13 -5.48
C ILE A 153 -15.95 -11.10 -5.99
N LEU A 154 -17.21 -10.67 -6.11
CA LEU A 154 -18.30 -11.60 -6.40
C LEU A 154 -18.29 -12.08 -7.86
N HIS A 155 -18.29 -11.15 -8.82
CA HIS A 155 -18.40 -11.50 -10.23
C HIS A 155 -17.07 -12.04 -10.79
N ASP A 156 -16.02 -11.22 -10.77
CA ASP A 156 -14.77 -11.52 -11.46
C ASP A 156 -13.97 -12.65 -10.78
N THR A 157 -14.02 -12.74 -9.44
CA THR A 157 -13.24 -13.76 -8.69
C THR A 157 -14.05 -15.01 -8.35
N LEU A 158 -15.28 -14.86 -7.84
CA LEU A 158 -16.10 -15.99 -7.38
C LEU A 158 -17.06 -16.52 -8.47
N GLY A 159 -17.14 -15.88 -9.63
CA GLY A 159 -18.03 -16.32 -10.72
C GLY A 159 -19.52 -16.16 -10.43
N VAL A 160 -19.90 -15.29 -9.49
CA VAL A 160 -21.31 -15.01 -9.19
C VAL A 160 -21.94 -14.27 -10.36
N SER A 161 -23.12 -14.72 -10.81
CA SER A 161 -23.82 -14.12 -11.95
C SER A 161 -24.02 -12.61 -11.79
N SER A 162 -24.06 -11.91 -12.93
CA SER A 162 -24.27 -10.46 -12.97
C SER A 162 -25.57 -10.03 -12.30
N ASP A 163 -26.64 -10.83 -12.40
CA ASP A 163 -27.94 -10.54 -11.78
C ASP A 163 -27.83 -10.50 -10.25
N ILE A 164 -27.12 -11.46 -9.66
CA ILE A 164 -26.96 -11.56 -8.20
C ILE A 164 -25.95 -10.53 -7.71
N SER A 165 -24.79 -10.41 -8.37
CA SER A 165 -23.72 -9.50 -7.97
C SER A 165 -24.09 -8.02 -8.14
N ASN A 166 -24.97 -7.69 -9.09
CA ASN A 166 -25.46 -6.33 -9.27
C ASN A 166 -26.69 -5.98 -8.43
N HIS A 167 -27.32 -6.96 -7.79
CA HIS A 167 -28.50 -6.73 -6.98
C HIS A 167 -28.21 -5.75 -5.81
N PRO A 168 -29.05 -4.72 -5.57
CA PRO A 168 -28.77 -3.68 -4.57
C PRO A 168 -28.53 -4.23 -3.16
N ILE A 169 -29.30 -5.26 -2.76
CA ILE A 169 -29.13 -5.90 -1.45
C ILE A 169 -27.77 -6.59 -1.36
N THR A 170 -27.36 -7.35 -2.38
CA THR A 170 -26.05 -8.02 -2.44
C THR A 170 -24.92 -7.02 -2.34
N LYS A 171 -25.01 -5.90 -3.07
CA LYS A 171 -24.03 -4.81 -2.99
C LYS A 171 -23.99 -4.16 -1.60
N GLY A 172 -25.15 -3.95 -0.98
CA GLY A 172 -25.26 -3.44 0.38
C GLY A 172 -24.58 -4.33 1.42
N PHE A 173 -24.71 -5.66 1.28
CA PHE A 173 -24.01 -6.62 2.15
C PHE A 173 -22.49 -6.49 2.11
N GLY A 174 -21.92 -6.03 1.00
CA GLY A 174 -20.49 -5.76 0.89
C GLY A 174 -19.97 -4.78 1.95
N LEU A 175 -20.80 -3.85 2.41
CA LEU A 175 -20.43 -2.87 3.44
C LEU A 175 -20.29 -3.48 4.84
N VAL A 176 -20.73 -4.72 5.07
CA VAL A 176 -20.50 -5.42 6.34
C VAL A 176 -19.00 -5.69 6.55
N LEU A 177 -18.27 -6.04 5.50
CA LEU A 177 -16.83 -6.33 5.58
C LEU A 177 -16.00 -5.17 6.14
N PRO A 178 -16.09 -3.93 5.60
CA PRO A 178 -15.36 -2.80 6.16
C PRO A 178 -15.84 -2.37 7.55
N ILE A 179 -17.10 -2.59 7.91
CA ILE A 179 -17.59 -2.39 9.29
C ILE A 179 -16.88 -3.36 10.24
N LEU A 180 -16.79 -4.64 9.89
CA LEU A 180 -16.08 -5.64 10.69
C LEU A 180 -14.58 -5.33 10.81
N GLU A 181 -13.96 -4.86 9.73
CA GLU A 181 -12.55 -4.42 9.72
C GLU A 181 -12.32 -3.24 10.68
N LEU A 182 -13.18 -2.21 10.61
CA LEU A 182 -13.15 -1.06 11.52
C LEU A 182 -13.35 -1.50 12.97
N MET A 183 -14.36 -2.34 13.23
CA MET A 183 -14.64 -2.88 14.56
C MET A 183 -13.45 -3.68 15.10
N ALA A 184 -12.80 -4.50 14.28
CA ALA A 184 -11.59 -5.22 14.68
C ALA A 184 -10.48 -4.25 15.10
N GLY A 185 -10.25 -3.19 14.32
CA GLY A 185 -9.31 -2.12 14.65
C GLY A 185 -9.59 -1.47 16.01
N VAL A 186 -10.84 -1.16 16.33
CA VAL A 186 -11.26 -0.63 17.64
C VAL A 186 -11.06 -1.67 18.75
N LEU A 187 -11.47 -2.92 18.52
CA LEU A 187 -11.41 -3.99 19.52
C LEU A 187 -9.97 -4.36 19.90
N LEU A 188 -8.97 -4.17 19.02
CA LEU A 188 -7.55 -4.30 19.35
C LEU A 188 -7.13 -3.43 20.54
N LEU A 189 -7.79 -2.28 20.71
CA LEU A 189 -7.57 -1.34 21.82
C LEU A 189 -8.51 -1.58 23.01
N SER A 190 -9.06 -2.78 23.13
CA SER A 190 -9.99 -3.11 24.21
C SER A 190 -9.56 -4.38 24.96
N LYS A 191 -10.40 -4.80 25.93
CA LYS A 191 -10.27 -6.11 26.58
C LYS A 191 -10.53 -7.29 25.63
N TRP A 192 -11.21 -7.06 24.49
CA TRP A 192 -11.60 -8.06 23.51
C TRP A 192 -10.57 -8.28 22.39
N ARG A 193 -9.37 -7.70 22.51
CA ARG A 193 -8.31 -7.75 21.48
C ARG A 193 -7.99 -9.14 20.94
N LYS A 194 -8.08 -10.19 21.75
CA LYS A 194 -7.78 -11.56 21.30
C LYS A 194 -8.75 -11.99 20.20
N PHE A 195 -10.04 -11.67 20.38
CA PHE A 195 -11.05 -11.92 19.35
C PHE A 195 -10.76 -11.12 18.07
N ALA A 196 -10.35 -9.85 18.22
CA ALA A 196 -9.94 -9.04 17.08
C ALA A 196 -8.77 -9.68 16.32
N PHE A 197 -7.74 -10.16 17.01
CA PHE A 197 -6.62 -10.84 16.35
C PHE A 197 -7.03 -12.14 15.66
N TYR A 198 -7.88 -12.98 16.27
CA TYR A 198 -8.37 -14.18 15.60
C TYR A 198 -9.18 -13.85 14.35
N PHE A 199 -10.05 -12.84 14.42
CA PHE A 199 -10.78 -12.33 13.26
C PHE A 199 -9.82 -11.85 12.16
N LEU A 200 -8.81 -11.06 12.51
CA LEU A 200 -7.84 -10.54 11.55
C LEU A 200 -7.00 -11.64 10.90
N ILE A 201 -6.62 -12.69 11.65
CA ILE A 201 -5.97 -13.87 11.08
C ILE A 201 -6.88 -14.51 10.02
N LEU A 202 -8.13 -14.79 10.36
CA LEU A 202 -9.10 -15.37 9.43
C LEU A 202 -9.30 -14.48 8.20
N MET A 203 -9.46 -13.18 8.40
CA MET A 203 -9.61 -12.19 7.33
C MET A 203 -8.42 -12.20 6.38
N HIS A 204 -7.19 -12.16 6.88
CA HIS A 204 -6.00 -12.19 6.03
C HIS A 204 -5.80 -13.51 5.29
N VAL A 205 -6.20 -14.64 5.89
CA VAL A 205 -6.21 -15.93 5.19
C VAL A 205 -7.20 -15.89 4.02
N ILE A 206 -8.40 -15.36 4.23
CA ILE A 206 -9.40 -15.19 3.16
C ILE A 206 -8.88 -14.24 2.07
N LEU A 207 -8.27 -13.10 2.45
CA LEU A 207 -7.69 -12.16 1.50
C LEU A 207 -6.57 -12.80 0.66
N LEU A 208 -5.71 -13.60 1.28
CA LEU A 208 -4.69 -14.36 0.56
C LEU A 208 -5.33 -15.31 -0.45
N LEU A 209 -6.36 -16.08 -0.07
CA LEU A 209 -7.06 -16.95 -1.02
C LEU A 209 -7.63 -16.17 -2.21
N ILE A 210 -8.31 -15.05 -1.95
CA ILE A 210 -8.91 -14.19 -2.99
C ILE A 210 -7.86 -13.55 -3.89
N LEU A 211 -6.73 -13.08 -3.35
CA LEU A 211 -5.72 -12.31 -4.10
C LEU A 211 -4.59 -13.18 -4.68
N SER A 212 -4.50 -14.45 -4.27
CA SER A 212 -3.53 -15.41 -4.78
C SER A 212 -3.89 -15.91 -6.19
N PRO A 213 -3.04 -16.75 -6.82
CA PRO A 213 -3.35 -17.39 -8.10
C PRO A 213 -4.55 -18.33 -8.03
N LEU A 214 -5.02 -18.70 -6.83
CA LEU A 214 -6.25 -19.48 -6.64
C LEU A 214 -7.52 -18.62 -6.79
N GLY A 215 -7.39 -17.30 -6.80
CA GLY A 215 -8.48 -16.35 -6.97
C GLY A 215 -8.20 -15.37 -8.10
N ALA A 216 -8.22 -14.07 -7.79
CA ALA A 216 -8.11 -12.99 -8.76
C ALA A 216 -6.71 -12.81 -9.39
N ASN A 217 -5.66 -13.37 -8.76
CA ASN A 217 -4.26 -13.19 -9.16
C ASN A 217 -3.87 -11.73 -9.47
N TRP A 218 -4.44 -10.78 -8.73
CA TRP A 218 -4.42 -9.36 -9.12
C TRP A 218 -3.17 -8.60 -8.65
N ASN A 219 -2.64 -8.91 -7.47
CA ASN A 219 -1.55 -8.15 -6.88
C ASN A 219 -0.71 -9.06 -5.99
N SER A 220 0.42 -9.54 -6.51
CA SER A 220 1.28 -10.47 -5.76
C SER A 220 2.06 -9.78 -4.63
N VAL A 221 2.33 -8.48 -4.76
CA VAL A 221 3.12 -7.68 -3.81
C VAL A 221 2.41 -7.47 -2.47
N VAL A 222 1.09 -7.70 -2.38
CA VAL A 222 0.35 -7.66 -1.09
C VAL A 222 0.43 -8.97 -0.31
N TRP A 223 0.80 -10.09 -0.91
CA TRP A 223 0.87 -11.37 -0.19
C TRP A 223 1.88 -11.37 0.97
N PRO A 224 3.11 -10.86 0.79
CA PRO A 224 4.09 -10.75 1.88
C PRO A 224 3.52 -9.98 3.06
N TRP A 225 2.85 -8.86 2.76
CA TRP A 225 2.26 -8.00 3.77
C TRP A 225 1.12 -8.70 4.51
N ASN A 226 0.22 -9.40 3.82
CA ASN A 226 -0.84 -10.16 4.48
C ASN A 226 -0.29 -11.29 5.38
N ILE A 227 0.72 -12.03 4.92
CA ILE A 227 1.38 -13.08 5.73
C ILE A 227 2.01 -12.46 6.98
N GLN A 228 2.70 -11.33 6.82
CA GLN A 228 3.30 -10.60 7.93
C GLN A 228 2.25 -10.16 8.97
N MET A 229 1.10 -9.64 8.52
CA MET A 229 0.02 -9.22 9.42
C MET A 229 -0.56 -10.41 10.22
N ILE A 230 -0.65 -11.60 9.61
CA ILE A 230 -0.99 -12.84 10.31
C ILE A 230 0.04 -13.16 11.38
N ILE A 231 1.33 -13.12 11.05
CA ILE A 231 2.42 -13.40 12.00
C ILE A 231 2.38 -12.41 13.17
N PHE A 232 2.17 -11.13 12.91
CA PHE A 232 1.99 -10.13 13.97
C PHE A 232 0.79 -10.44 14.85
N ALA A 233 -0.36 -10.78 14.27
CA ALA A 233 -1.54 -11.16 15.05
C ALA A 233 -1.26 -12.37 15.97
N ILE A 234 -0.60 -13.41 15.46
CA ILE A 234 -0.21 -14.59 16.23
C ILE A 234 0.75 -14.20 17.38
N LEU A 235 1.75 -13.37 17.11
CA LEU A 235 2.66 -12.88 18.14
C LEU A 235 1.93 -12.13 19.25
N TYR A 236 0.99 -11.23 18.91
CA TYR A 236 0.24 -10.49 19.91
C TYR A 236 -0.73 -11.36 20.72
N VAL A 237 -1.37 -12.36 20.12
CA VAL A 237 -2.23 -13.32 20.83
C VAL A 237 -1.46 -14.05 21.93
N ASN A 238 -0.21 -14.43 21.63
CA ASN A 238 0.61 -15.28 22.51
C ASN A 238 1.40 -14.49 23.57
N TYR A 239 1.88 -13.28 23.24
CA TYR A 239 2.84 -12.57 24.09
C TYR A 239 2.29 -11.35 24.83
N PHE A 240 1.17 -10.78 24.39
CA PHE A 240 0.74 -9.47 24.88
C PHE A 240 -0.27 -9.57 26.02
N GLN A 241 0.15 -9.16 27.22
CA GLN A 241 -0.75 -9.02 28.39
C GLN A 241 -1.39 -7.63 28.43
N ASN A 242 -2.64 -7.57 28.88
CA ASN A 242 -3.43 -6.34 28.99
C ASN A 242 -2.84 -5.41 30.07
N SER A 243 -2.04 -4.42 29.66
CA SER A 243 -1.67 -3.31 30.53
C SER A 243 -1.69 -1.98 29.78
N TRP A 244 -2.47 -1.03 30.27
CA TRP A 244 -2.58 0.34 29.72
C TRP A 244 -1.59 1.33 30.36
N SER A 245 -0.58 0.81 31.07
CA SER A 245 0.38 1.61 31.84
C SER A 245 1.23 2.58 30.99
N TRP A 246 1.24 2.41 29.68
CA TRP A 246 1.96 3.26 28.72
C TRP A 246 1.28 4.61 28.43
N ILE A 247 -0.04 4.74 28.64
CA ILE A 247 -0.80 5.98 28.35
C ILE A 247 -0.32 7.17 29.22
N ARG A 248 0.33 6.91 30.36
CA ARG A 248 0.82 7.95 31.28
C ARG A 248 2.17 8.60 30.88
N GLN A 249 2.69 8.30 29.69
CA GLN A 249 3.99 8.81 29.23
C GLN A 249 3.88 10.15 28.48
N SER A 250 5.02 10.74 28.13
CA SER A 250 5.18 12.08 27.54
C SER A 250 4.08 12.47 26.54
N LYS A 251 3.29 13.50 26.89
CA LYS A 251 2.17 14.01 26.08
C LYS A 251 2.59 14.48 24.68
N PHE A 252 3.83 14.97 24.53
CA PHE A 252 4.33 15.49 23.24
C PHE A 252 4.51 14.38 22.20
N GLN A 253 5.15 13.29 22.57
CA GLN A 253 5.40 12.17 21.65
C GLN A 253 4.12 11.41 21.31
N LEU A 254 3.19 11.29 22.28
CA LEU A 254 1.83 10.81 22.02
C LEU A 254 1.10 11.71 21.02
N GLY A 255 1.24 13.03 21.14
CA GLY A 255 0.70 13.99 20.19
C GLY A 255 1.26 13.81 18.78
N LEU A 256 2.58 13.63 18.63
CA LEU A 256 3.21 13.39 17.32
C LEU A 256 2.72 12.08 16.68
N ILE A 257 2.67 10.99 17.45
CA ILE A 257 2.16 9.71 16.98
C ILE A 257 0.69 9.82 16.59
N PHE A 258 -0.12 10.57 17.35
CA PHE A 258 -1.51 10.84 17.01
C PHE A 258 -1.64 11.64 15.70
N VAL A 259 -0.81 12.66 15.50
CA VAL A 259 -0.79 13.43 14.24
C VAL A 259 -0.39 12.54 13.06
N ILE A 260 0.57 11.65 13.23
CA ILE A 260 1.01 10.73 12.17
C ILE A 260 -0.06 9.67 11.87
N LEU A 261 -0.66 9.06 12.89
CA LEU A 261 -1.62 7.96 12.74
C LEU A 261 -3.05 8.41 12.45
N ILE A 262 -3.40 9.67 12.73
CA ILE A 262 -4.77 10.17 12.56
C ILE A 262 -4.76 11.47 11.74
N GLY A 263 -3.89 12.43 12.08
CA GLY A 263 -3.84 13.71 11.36
C GLY A 263 -3.52 13.59 9.87
N LEU A 264 -2.42 12.90 9.52
CA LEU A 264 -2.03 12.68 8.12
C LEU A 264 -3.07 11.86 7.32
N PRO A 265 -3.59 10.74 7.85
CA PRO A 265 -4.66 9.99 7.19
C PRO A 265 -5.96 10.77 6.97
N VAL A 266 -6.37 11.62 7.92
CA VAL A 266 -7.60 12.43 7.79
C VAL A 266 -7.48 13.40 6.62
N LEU A 267 -6.30 13.96 6.36
CA LEU A 267 -6.06 14.77 5.15
C LEU A 267 -6.20 13.93 3.86
N GLY A 268 -5.86 12.65 3.92
CA GLY A 268 -6.03 11.68 2.84
C GLY A 268 -7.49 11.35 2.53
N ILE A 269 -8.37 11.35 3.54
CA ILE A 269 -9.84 11.22 3.34
C ILE A 269 -10.37 12.35 2.46
N PHE A 270 -9.84 13.55 2.60
CA PHE A 270 -10.19 14.70 1.76
C PHE A 270 -9.41 14.78 0.44
N GLN A 271 -8.67 13.73 0.07
CA GLN A 271 -7.77 13.68 -1.10
C GLN A 271 -6.68 14.78 -1.09
N LYS A 272 -6.43 15.40 0.07
CA LYS A 272 -5.43 16.47 0.25
C LYS A 272 -4.04 15.94 0.60
N SER A 273 -3.91 14.64 0.87
CA SER A 273 -2.63 13.97 1.03
C SER A 273 -2.58 12.69 0.18
N LEU A 274 -1.38 12.12 0.06
CA LEU A 274 -1.19 10.82 -0.58
C LEU A 274 -2.07 9.76 0.10
N SER A 275 -2.81 8.99 -0.71
CA SER A 275 -3.77 7.97 -0.26
C SER A 275 -3.11 6.83 0.54
N GLN A 276 -1.80 6.67 0.40
CA GLN A 276 -1.00 5.63 1.05
C GLN A 276 -0.82 5.92 2.53
N PHE A 277 -0.81 7.20 2.91
CA PHE A 277 -0.74 7.59 4.32
C PHE A 277 -1.97 7.17 5.12
N SER A 278 -3.12 6.99 4.46
CA SER A 278 -4.34 6.53 5.11
C SER A 278 -4.60 5.02 5.00
N PHE A 279 -3.60 4.25 4.55
CA PHE A 279 -3.72 2.82 4.29
C PHE A 279 -4.91 2.46 3.36
N ASN A 280 -5.26 3.38 2.45
CA ASN A 280 -6.35 3.19 1.51
C ASN A 280 -5.92 2.25 0.37
N LEU A 281 -6.14 0.95 0.58
CA LEU A 281 -6.05 -0.08 -0.46
C LEU A 281 -7.43 -0.64 -0.75
N TYR A 282 -7.76 -0.74 -2.04
CA TYR A 282 -9.06 -1.22 -2.51
C TYR A 282 -10.23 -0.43 -1.92
N GLY A 283 -10.11 0.90 -1.79
CA GLY A 283 -11.19 1.76 -1.27
C GLY A 283 -12.35 2.00 -2.23
N GLY A 284 -12.24 1.61 -3.50
CA GLY A 284 -13.32 1.67 -4.49
C GLY A 284 -13.59 3.04 -5.12
N LEU A 285 -12.85 4.08 -4.73
CA LEU A 285 -12.90 5.43 -5.31
C LEU A 285 -11.63 5.74 -6.13
N THR A 286 -11.11 4.74 -6.82
CA THR A 286 -9.92 4.88 -7.66
C THR A 286 -10.23 5.78 -8.86
N SER A 287 -9.37 6.75 -9.17
CA SER A 287 -9.42 7.46 -10.45
C SER A 287 -8.45 6.78 -11.41
N TYR A 288 -8.88 6.56 -12.64
CA TYR A 288 -8.09 5.92 -13.70
C TYR A 288 -7.52 6.97 -14.64
N LEU A 289 -6.20 7.03 -14.73
CA LEU A 289 -5.50 7.85 -15.71
C LEU A 289 -5.16 6.99 -16.94
N TYR A 290 -5.41 7.57 -18.10
CA TYR A 290 -5.14 6.99 -19.40
C TYR A 290 -4.27 7.94 -20.22
N VAL A 291 -3.38 7.37 -21.03
CA VAL A 291 -2.52 8.11 -21.96
C VAL A 291 -2.76 7.59 -23.37
N SER A 292 -2.87 8.51 -24.34
CA SER A 292 -3.01 8.11 -25.74
C SER A 292 -1.70 7.58 -26.31
N ILE A 293 -1.84 6.68 -27.26
CA ILE A 293 -0.75 6.15 -28.07
C ILE A 293 -1.02 6.44 -29.54
N SER A 294 0.05 6.65 -30.31
CA SER A 294 -0.05 6.80 -31.76
C SER A 294 -0.32 5.45 -32.42
N GLU A 295 -0.93 5.43 -33.62
CA GLU A 295 -1.15 4.19 -34.38
C GLU A 295 0.17 3.49 -34.77
N ASP A 296 1.28 4.25 -34.91
CA ASP A 296 2.62 3.70 -35.15
C ASP A 296 3.25 3.09 -33.87
N ASP A 297 2.78 3.52 -32.70
CA ASP A 297 3.07 2.92 -31.40
C ASP A 297 2.06 1.82 -31.03
N ASN A 298 1.09 1.53 -31.90
CA ASN A 298 0.08 0.52 -31.66
C ASN A 298 0.81 -0.80 -31.36
N PRO A 299 0.72 -1.31 -30.11
CA PRO A 299 1.46 -2.48 -29.71
C PRO A 299 0.71 -3.72 -30.22
N ASP A 300 0.51 -3.83 -31.54
CA ASP A 300 0.19 -5.08 -32.20
C ASP A 300 1.41 -6.00 -32.08
N SER A 301 1.53 -6.61 -30.89
CA SER A 301 1.99 -7.98 -30.60
C SER A 301 2.60 -8.18 -29.20
N LYS A 302 2.85 -7.14 -28.38
CA LYS A 302 3.70 -7.33 -27.16
C LYS A 302 3.37 -6.53 -25.90
N SER A 303 2.31 -5.72 -25.85
CA SER A 303 1.97 -5.01 -24.60
C SER A 303 0.73 -5.62 -23.93
N PRO A 304 0.82 -6.09 -22.67
CA PRO A 304 -0.30 -6.72 -21.95
C PRO A 304 -1.32 -5.70 -21.39
N PHE A 305 -1.22 -4.42 -21.71
CA PHE A 305 -2.04 -3.39 -21.09
C PHE A 305 -3.44 -3.30 -21.73
N ILE A 306 -4.46 -3.04 -20.91
CA ILE A 306 -5.82 -2.83 -21.40
C ILE A 306 -5.86 -1.51 -22.19
N THR A 307 -6.21 -1.61 -23.47
CA THR A 307 -6.45 -0.46 -24.34
C THR A 307 -7.94 -0.09 -24.36
N VAL A 308 -8.21 1.21 -24.41
CA VAL A 308 -9.58 1.75 -24.55
C VAL A 308 -9.59 2.70 -25.73
N THR A 309 -10.54 2.53 -26.64
CA THR A 309 -10.76 3.50 -27.72
C THR A 309 -11.72 4.58 -27.24
N TYR A 310 -11.32 5.84 -27.35
CA TYR A 310 -12.14 7.00 -27.03
C TYR A 310 -11.88 8.11 -28.05
N ASN A 311 -12.93 8.68 -28.63
CA ASN A 311 -12.84 9.69 -29.70
C ASN A 311 -11.90 9.29 -30.86
N SER A 312 -11.93 8.02 -31.27
CA SER A 312 -11.06 7.44 -32.32
C SER A 312 -9.56 7.42 -31.99
N GLU A 313 -9.16 7.74 -30.77
CA GLU A 313 -7.79 7.54 -30.26
C GLU A 313 -7.73 6.30 -29.37
N ILE A 314 -6.57 5.63 -29.35
CA ILE A 314 -6.31 4.48 -28.49
C ILE A 314 -5.59 4.96 -27.23
N TYR A 315 -6.09 4.53 -26.08
CA TYR A 315 -5.55 4.89 -24.77
C TYR A 315 -5.09 3.66 -24.00
N ILE A 316 -3.97 3.77 -23.28
CA ILE A 316 -3.47 2.75 -22.35
C ILE A 316 -3.87 3.13 -20.91
N ASN A 317 -4.39 2.16 -20.15
CA ASN A 317 -4.62 2.31 -18.71
C ASN A 317 -3.30 2.25 -17.93
N ILE A 318 -2.94 3.36 -17.28
CA ILE A 318 -1.68 3.49 -16.53
C ILE A 318 -1.64 2.59 -15.30
N LEU A 319 -2.80 2.18 -14.75
CA LEU A 319 -2.86 1.23 -13.62
C LEU A 319 -2.32 -0.12 -14.06
N GLU A 320 -2.77 -0.58 -15.22
CA GLU A 320 -2.35 -1.87 -15.78
C GLU A 320 -0.89 -1.82 -16.17
N TRP A 321 -0.43 -0.71 -16.77
CA TRP A 321 0.98 -0.53 -17.06
C TRP A 321 1.86 -0.62 -15.81
N SER A 322 1.53 0.14 -14.76
CA SER A 322 2.25 0.07 -13.48
C SER A 322 2.22 -1.34 -12.88
N ARG A 323 1.08 -2.03 -12.95
CA ARG A 323 0.90 -3.35 -12.36
C ARG A 323 1.69 -4.43 -13.10
N GLU A 324 1.64 -4.44 -14.42
CA GLU A 324 2.32 -5.45 -15.24
C GLU A 324 3.84 -5.25 -15.22
N GLU A 325 4.33 -4.01 -15.25
CA GLU A 325 5.77 -3.75 -15.29
C GLU A 325 6.41 -3.69 -13.89
N LEU A 326 5.79 -2.97 -12.95
CA LEU A 326 6.37 -2.69 -11.63
C LEU A 326 5.81 -3.61 -10.54
N ASN A 327 4.81 -4.43 -10.86
CA ASN A 327 4.09 -5.31 -9.93
C ASN A 327 3.41 -4.55 -8.78
N VAL A 328 3.18 -3.24 -8.93
CA VAL A 328 2.51 -2.39 -7.93
C VAL A 328 1.43 -1.52 -8.59
N PRO A 329 0.32 -1.23 -7.88
CA PRO A 329 -0.64 -0.24 -8.35
C PRO A 329 -0.07 1.18 -8.19
N TYR A 330 -0.50 2.10 -9.07
CA TYR A 330 -0.11 3.51 -8.95
C TYR A 330 -0.73 4.19 -7.72
N ILE A 331 -0.23 5.39 -7.41
CA ILE A 331 -0.78 6.25 -6.37
C ILE A 331 -2.03 6.98 -6.88
N ASN A 332 -3.19 6.68 -6.30
CA ASN A 332 -4.44 7.36 -6.65
C ASN A 332 -4.51 8.76 -6.02
N ASN A 333 -3.81 9.71 -6.61
CA ASN A 333 -3.78 11.11 -6.18
C ASN A 333 -3.57 12.04 -7.37
N ARG A 334 -4.25 13.19 -7.39
CA ARG A 334 -4.16 14.17 -8.48
C ARG A 334 -2.73 14.71 -8.69
N SER A 335 -2.01 15.02 -7.61
CA SER A 335 -0.63 15.52 -7.70
C SER A 335 0.32 14.46 -8.28
N TYR A 336 0.07 13.17 -8.02
CA TYR A 336 0.82 12.10 -8.66
C TYR A 336 0.53 12.02 -10.15
N PHE A 337 -0.73 12.15 -10.58
CA PHE A 337 -1.09 12.17 -12.00
C PHE A 337 -0.47 13.36 -12.74
N GLU A 338 -0.48 14.54 -12.14
CA GLU A 338 0.18 15.73 -12.70
C GLU A 338 1.69 15.51 -12.86
N GLY A 339 2.34 14.92 -11.85
CA GLY A 339 3.75 14.54 -11.92
C GLY A 339 4.03 13.50 -13.01
N PHE A 340 3.20 12.47 -13.12
CA PHE A 340 3.29 11.45 -14.17
C PHE A 340 3.18 12.07 -15.57
N ILE A 341 2.16 12.90 -15.80
CA ILE A 341 1.94 13.58 -17.10
C ILE A 341 3.15 14.42 -17.48
N SER A 342 3.69 15.19 -16.52
CA SER A 342 4.89 16.01 -16.73
C SER A 342 6.10 15.17 -17.15
N GLN A 343 6.32 14.04 -16.47
CA GLN A 343 7.46 13.15 -16.75
C GLN A 343 7.29 12.40 -18.07
N TYR A 344 6.09 11.91 -18.36
CA TYR A 344 5.80 11.25 -19.63
C TYR A 344 6.05 12.19 -20.82
N LYS A 345 5.59 13.45 -20.76
CA LYS A 345 5.84 14.45 -21.82
C LYS A 345 7.32 14.77 -21.97
N LYS A 346 8.09 14.79 -20.88
CA LYS A 346 9.53 15.02 -20.91
C LYS A 346 10.29 13.87 -21.58
N LEU A 347 9.83 12.63 -21.38
CA LEU A 347 10.40 11.42 -21.98
C LEU A 347 9.98 11.23 -23.45
N HIS A 348 8.81 11.77 -23.84
CA HIS A 348 8.24 11.64 -25.18
C HIS A 348 7.80 12.99 -25.78
N PRO A 349 8.72 13.97 -25.92
CA PRO A 349 8.39 15.32 -26.40
C PRO A 349 7.79 15.34 -27.81
N GLU A 350 8.12 14.37 -28.64
CA GLU A 350 7.66 14.22 -30.02
C GLU A 350 6.21 13.75 -30.16
N LYS A 351 5.68 13.02 -29.15
CA LYS A 351 4.41 12.28 -29.28
C LYS A 351 3.15 13.11 -29.05
N LYS A 352 3.27 14.32 -28.48
CA LYS A 352 2.14 15.18 -28.08
C LYS A 352 0.95 14.41 -27.49
N PRO A 353 1.17 13.63 -26.42
CA PRO A 353 0.16 12.72 -25.86
C PRO A 353 -1.03 13.49 -25.26
N SER A 354 -2.22 12.97 -25.51
CA SER A 354 -3.47 13.33 -24.83
C SER A 354 -3.69 12.42 -23.62
N PHE A 355 -4.31 12.95 -22.56
CA PHE A 355 -4.55 12.21 -21.32
C PHE A 355 -6.00 12.31 -20.92
N ILE A 356 -6.51 11.21 -20.35
CA ILE A 356 -7.88 11.14 -19.85
C ILE A 356 -7.87 10.68 -18.41
N LEU A 357 -8.59 11.40 -17.55
CA LEU A 357 -8.84 11.00 -16.17
C LEU A 357 -10.32 10.62 -16.01
N SER A 358 -10.57 9.40 -15.51
CA SER A 358 -11.91 8.89 -15.22
C SER A 358 -12.05 8.62 -13.73
N SER A 359 -12.99 9.28 -13.07
CA SER A 359 -13.22 9.16 -11.63
C SER A 359 -14.60 8.61 -11.31
N TYR A 360 -14.74 7.97 -10.13
CA TYR A 360 -16.02 7.49 -9.65
C TYR A 360 -17.01 8.67 -9.40
N PRO A 361 -18.30 8.56 -9.78
CA PRO A 361 -18.91 7.46 -10.53
C PRO A 361 -18.49 7.49 -12.00
N TYR A 362 -17.93 6.38 -12.51
CA TYR A 362 -17.37 6.29 -13.87
C TYR A 362 -18.47 6.40 -14.93
N ARG A 363 -18.81 7.64 -15.27
CA ARG A 363 -19.78 8.03 -16.29
C ARG A 363 -19.06 8.93 -17.28
N VAL A 364 -19.53 9.00 -18.51
CA VAL A 364 -18.93 9.84 -19.56
C VAL A 364 -18.75 11.30 -19.10
N LYS A 365 -19.71 11.86 -18.36
CA LYS A 365 -19.62 13.22 -17.80
C LYS A 365 -18.54 13.43 -16.72
N ASN A 366 -17.97 12.35 -16.21
CA ASN A 366 -16.92 12.34 -15.17
C ASN A 366 -15.54 12.07 -15.77
N ILE A 367 -15.43 12.16 -17.10
CA ILE A 367 -14.18 12.09 -17.85
C ILE A 367 -13.63 13.52 -17.96
N GLU A 368 -12.41 13.73 -17.47
CA GLU A 368 -11.64 14.97 -17.61
C GLU A 368 -10.55 14.73 -18.66
N GLU A 369 -10.64 15.42 -19.79
CA GLU A 369 -9.58 15.43 -20.82
C GLU A 369 -8.53 16.46 -20.42
N ILE A 370 -7.27 16.02 -20.32
CA ILE A 370 -6.15 16.86 -19.91
C ILE A 370 -5.31 17.17 -21.16
N HIS A 371 -5.70 18.25 -21.82
CA HIS A 371 -4.94 18.87 -22.92
C HIS A 371 -4.13 20.03 -22.36
N GLN A 372 -2.83 19.83 -22.13
CA GLN A 372 -1.91 20.93 -21.77
C GLN A 372 -0.62 20.84 -22.55
#